data_AF-U2A9N5-F1
#
_entry.id   AF-U2A9N5-F1
#
_cell.length_a   1.000
_cell.length_b   1.000
_cell.length_c   1.000
_cell.angle_alpha   90.00
_cell.angle_beta   90.00
_cell.angle_gamma   90.00
#
_symmetry.space_group_name_H-M   'P 1'
#
loop_
_entity.id
_entity.type
_entity.pdbx_description
1 polymer ?
#
loop_
_entity_poly.entity_id
_entity_poly.type
_entity_poly.pdbx_seq_one_letter_code
_entity_poly.pdbx_strand_id
1 'polypeptide(L)'
;MAGGTIIRKVGETNLVECDTWQVYTDDFEAWAGEHSLFTADGGTSVGEPKAPPSAGKYFVKGWWTDANDKPIKEATVGSAIRFHIQTQGINDGEKIDFIVYDRDYFSPLNDKLVVKNKNKEISKITTQNDRGYIEWVTGEECLSLIEETFEGDEIELFVKCQYKDETIDLPAMESDYLILKEKEEVITVLIELPHSGDTNKINSKGLGGHTGIMIGDEYYDYGPQPRHPYKSEGRPWWDRMSQAGNFTKKDIINILSQEFPTQQEIDDSIVYYKNTKEEEVFPPTSRYSLEIIGRVCLIDIHIKGSEKNRIQKWWEDKYQNLGTYSVIPIVGKQCTTTVKNSIRKSTKVFSTFDITFSTLTPKGFLELLINKGEHTYGTKKGNKLTVNKEYRE
;
A
#
# COMPACT_ATOMS: atom_id res chain seq x y z
N MET A 1 2.65 28.22 26.48
CA MET A 1 2.96 29.22 27.51
C MET A 1 3.14 28.50 28.84
N ALA A 2 4.37 28.45 29.32
CA ALA A 2 4.71 28.42 30.74
C ALA A 2 5.97 29.28 30.84
N GLY A 3 5.97 30.25 31.74
CA GLY A 3 7.09 31.17 31.94
C GLY A 3 7.95 30.71 33.11
N GLY A 4 9.26 30.81 32.92
CA GLY A 4 10.26 30.70 33.98
C GLY A 4 11.45 31.62 33.68
N THR A 5 11.94 32.32 34.70
CA THR A 5 13.14 33.16 34.61
C THR A 5 14.39 32.28 34.75
N ILE A 6 15.30 32.36 33.78
CA ILE A 6 16.60 31.67 33.80
C ILE A 6 17.67 32.68 34.20
N ILE A 7 18.34 32.47 35.34
CA ILE A 7 19.58 33.17 35.67
C ILE A 7 20.67 32.14 35.99
N ARG A 8 21.81 32.28 35.31
CA ARG A 8 22.94 31.35 35.31
C ARG A 8 24.18 32.02 35.88
N LYS A 9 24.85 31.40 36.86
CA LYS A 9 26.25 31.70 37.22
C LYS A 9 26.99 30.43 37.63
N VAL A 10 28.28 30.44 37.28
CA VAL A 10 29.14 29.28 37.04
C VAL A 10 30.30 29.23 38.03
N GLY A 11 30.79 28.02 38.29
CA GLY A 11 32.13 27.74 38.82
C GLY A 11 32.71 26.40 38.33
N GLU A 12 31.83 25.46 37.97
CA GLU A 12 32.12 24.05 37.64
C GLU A 12 31.19 23.57 36.50
N THR A 13 30.07 22.92 36.79
CA THR A 13 29.08 22.46 35.78
C THR A 13 28.26 23.60 35.19
N ASN A 14 27.99 23.53 33.88
CA ASN A 14 27.23 24.53 33.15
C ASN A 14 25.88 23.96 32.69
N LEU A 15 24.85 24.00 33.55
CA LEU A 15 23.48 23.62 33.18
C LEU A 15 22.76 24.79 32.47
N VAL A 16 22.17 24.57 31.29
CA VAL A 16 21.14 25.46 30.72
C VAL A 16 19.80 24.75 30.90
N GLU A 17 18.95 25.25 31.78
CA GLU A 17 17.52 24.93 31.73
C GLU A 17 16.82 26.03 30.96
N CYS A 18 16.11 25.65 29.91
CA CYS A 18 15.23 26.53 29.15
C CYS A 18 13.98 25.74 28.75
N ASP A 19 12.84 26.43 28.69
CA ASP A 19 11.57 25.80 28.35
C ASP A 19 11.56 25.27 26.91
N THR A 20 12.32 25.92 26.03
CA THR A 20 12.56 25.52 24.64
C THR A 20 13.95 25.96 24.18
N TRP A 21 14.66 25.05 23.52
CA TRP A 21 15.96 25.28 22.89
C TRP A 21 15.84 24.97 21.40
N GLN A 22 16.25 25.91 20.54
CA GLN A 22 16.25 25.73 19.09
C GLN A 22 17.60 26.15 18.53
N VAL A 23 18.21 25.25 17.75
CA VAL A 23 19.52 25.43 17.12
C VAL A 23 19.34 25.22 15.62
N TYR A 24 19.87 26.14 14.82
CA TYR A 24 19.99 26.01 13.36
C TYR A 24 21.47 25.91 13.04
N THR A 25 21.93 24.73 12.64
CA THR A 25 23.34 24.45 12.36
C THR A 25 23.44 23.34 11.33
N ASP A 26 24.50 23.36 10.52
CA ASP A 26 24.78 22.32 9.52
C ASP A 26 25.26 21.02 10.19
N ASP A 27 25.97 21.12 11.32
CA ASP A 27 26.49 19.97 12.09
C ASP A 27 26.25 20.16 13.60
N PHE A 28 25.78 19.10 14.28
CA PHE A 28 25.60 19.07 15.74
C PHE A 28 26.34 17.89 16.37
N GLU A 29 27.35 18.17 17.19
CA GLU A 29 28.06 17.17 18.00
C GLU A 29 28.08 17.57 19.48
N ALA A 30 27.76 16.62 20.36
CA ALA A 30 27.80 16.81 21.81
C ALA A 30 28.49 15.62 22.49
N TRP A 31 29.54 15.91 23.27
CA TRP A 31 30.35 14.91 23.97
C TRP A 31 30.30 15.14 25.48
N ALA A 32 30.22 14.05 26.26
CA ALA A 32 30.36 14.13 27.71
C ALA A 32 31.85 14.11 28.10
N GLY A 33 32.32 15.15 28.79
CA GLY A 33 33.69 15.22 29.34
C GLY A 33 34.69 16.06 28.53
N GLU A 34 34.29 16.61 27.37
CA GLU A 34 35.07 17.60 26.62
C GLU A 34 34.21 18.82 26.24
N HIS A 35 34.85 19.85 25.65
CA HIS A 35 34.19 21.09 25.27
C HIS A 35 33.12 20.86 24.19
N SER A 36 31.89 21.32 24.43
CA SER A 36 30.89 21.47 23.37
C SER A 36 31.26 22.69 22.52
N LEU A 37 31.59 22.48 21.25
CA LEU A 37 31.95 23.54 20.32
C LEU A 37 30.70 23.97 19.52
N PHE A 38 30.34 25.25 19.63
CA PHE A 38 29.26 25.84 18.83
C PHE A 38 29.89 26.65 17.70
N THR A 39 29.93 26.08 16.49
CA THR A 39 30.35 26.81 15.28
C THR A 39 29.12 27.31 14.56
N ALA A 40 28.79 28.57 14.80
CA ALA A 40 27.91 29.33 13.92
C ALA A 40 28.69 30.57 13.49
N ASP A 41 28.82 30.79 12.18
CA ASP A 41 29.55 31.95 11.63
C ASP A 41 29.00 33.29 12.15
N GLY A 42 27.75 33.31 12.62
CA GLY A 42 27.08 34.47 13.24
C GLY A 42 27.13 34.54 14.77
N GLY A 43 27.79 33.60 15.45
CA GLY A 43 27.82 33.49 16.91
C GLY A 43 26.52 32.96 17.54
N THR A 44 26.55 32.69 18.84
CA THR A 44 25.38 32.28 19.62
C THR A 44 24.59 33.51 20.06
N SER A 45 23.33 33.63 19.63
CA SER A 45 22.43 34.71 20.08
C SER A 45 21.43 34.19 21.11
N VAL A 46 21.27 34.92 22.21
CA VAL A 46 20.34 34.61 23.31
C VAL A 46 19.22 35.66 23.27
N GLY A 47 17.98 35.25 23.06
CA GLY A 47 16.83 36.16 22.95
C GLY A 47 15.62 35.52 22.27
N GLU A 48 14.60 36.33 21.96
CA GLU A 48 13.49 35.94 21.07
C GLU A 48 14.06 35.34 19.78
N PRO A 49 13.58 34.17 19.32
CA PRO A 49 14.03 33.58 18.06
C PRO A 49 13.90 34.62 16.96
N LYS A 50 15.02 35.02 16.36
CA LYS A 50 14.95 35.77 15.10
C LYS A 50 14.22 34.86 14.12
N ALA A 51 13.30 35.44 13.35
CA ALA A 51 12.70 34.73 12.24
C ALA A 51 13.85 34.08 11.42
N PRO A 52 13.69 32.83 10.97
CA PRO A 52 14.71 32.17 10.18
C PRO A 52 15.14 33.12 9.06
N PRO A 53 16.46 33.23 8.79
CA PRO A 53 16.93 34.09 7.72
C PRO A 53 16.15 33.75 6.46
N SER A 54 15.74 34.80 5.73
CA SER A 54 15.01 34.64 4.48
C SER A 54 15.75 33.64 3.60
N ALA A 55 15.03 32.64 3.08
CA ALA A 55 15.62 31.63 2.21
C ALA A 55 16.36 32.29 1.02
N GLY A 56 15.85 33.43 0.57
CA GLY A 56 16.49 34.29 -0.42
C GLY A 56 16.06 35.76 -0.34
N LYS A 57 16.36 36.53 -1.37
CA LYS A 57 16.04 37.95 -1.51
C LYS A 57 14.54 38.22 -1.48
N TYR A 58 13.75 37.45 -2.22
CA TYR A 58 12.29 37.59 -2.32
C TYR A 58 11.52 36.47 -1.61
N PHE A 59 12.18 35.38 -1.23
CA PHE A 59 11.56 34.20 -0.63
C PHE A 59 11.93 34.07 0.84
N VAL A 60 10.95 34.11 1.72
CA VAL A 60 11.14 33.93 3.17
C VAL A 60 11.21 32.43 3.49
N LYS A 61 10.23 31.64 3.04
CA LYS A 61 10.20 30.17 3.21
C LYS A 61 9.15 29.50 2.32
N GLY A 62 9.26 28.18 2.14
CA GLY A 62 8.22 27.33 1.58
C GLY A 62 7.89 26.17 2.52
N TRP A 63 6.67 25.64 2.46
CA TRP A 63 6.24 24.49 3.27
C TRP A 63 5.04 23.76 2.65
N TRP A 64 4.86 22.52 3.08
CA TRP A 64 3.80 21.62 2.62
C TRP A 64 2.63 21.56 3.60
N THR A 65 1.41 21.49 3.08
CA THR A 65 0.20 21.20 3.86
C THR A 65 -0.73 20.22 3.13
N ASP A 66 -1.66 19.63 3.88
CA ASP A 66 -2.81 18.94 3.30
C ASP A 66 -3.85 19.96 2.75
N ALA A 67 -4.93 19.46 2.14
CA ALA A 67 -6.03 20.30 1.65
C ALA A 67 -6.76 21.13 2.73
N ASN A 68 -6.49 20.88 4.01
CA ASN A 68 -7.06 21.59 5.15
C ASN A 68 -6.04 22.52 5.83
N ASP A 69 -4.94 22.87 5.15
CA ASP A 69 -3.84 23.71 5.65
C ASP A 69 -3.11 23.13 6.88
N LYS A 70 -3.19 21.82 7.13
CA LYS A 70 -2.40 21.18 8.19
C LYS A 70 -1.00 20.88 7.65
N PRO A 71 0.07 21.30 8.35
CA PRO A 71 1.44 20.97 7.94
C PRO A 71 1.65 19.47 7.81
N ILE A 72 2.34 19.05 6.74
CA ILE A 72 2.68 17.66 6.47
C ILE A 72 4.15 17.52 6.10
N LYS A 73 4.73 16.37 6.44
CA LYS A 73 6.03 15.90 5.93
C LYS A 73 5.91 14.68 5.02
N GLU A 74 4.75 14.02 5.07
CA GLU A 74 4.46 12.85 4.28
C GLU A 74 3.05 12.96 3.68
N ALA A 75 2.87 12.39 2.50
CA ALA A 75 1.57 12.24 1.85
C ALA A 75 1.49 10.89 1.13
N THR A 76 0.25 10.48 0.83
CA THR A 76 -0.02 9.31 -0.02
C THR A 76 -0.42 9.78 -1.41
N VAL A 77 0.08 9.13 -2.46
CA VAL A 77 -0.36 9.39 -3.84
C VAL A 77 -1.88 9.27 -3.96
N GLY A 78 -2.50 10.23 -4.66
CA GLY A 78 -3.95 10.40 -4.71
C GLY A 78 -4.48 11.46 -3.74
N SER A 79 -3.64 11.95 -2.82
CA SER A 79 -4.02 13.01 -1.88
C SER A 79 -3.92 14.39 -2.53
N ALA A 80 -4.83 15.29 -2.13
CA ALA A 80 -4.72 16.71 -2.40
C ALA A 80 -3.69 17.34 -1.44
N ILE A 81 -2.69 18.01 -1.99
CA ILE A 81 -1.61 18.67 -1.25
C ILE A 81 -1.50 20.13 -1.66
N ARG A 82 -0.96 20.95 -0.77
CA ARG A 82 -0.60 22.33 -1.06
C ARG A 82 0.87 22.58 -0.80
N PHE A 83 1.48 23.33 -1.70
CA PHE A 83 2.76 23.96 -1.45
C PHE A 83 2.56 25.44 -1.24
N HIS A 84 2.95 25.93 -0.06
CA HIS A 84 2.85 27.33 0.31
C HIS A 84 4.21 28.01 0.22
N ILE A 85 4.17 29.28 -0.10
CA ILE A 85 5.32 30.18 -0.03
C ILE A 85 4.97 31.41 0.82
N GLN A 86 5.98 31.90 1.52
CA GLN A 86 6.00 33.22 2.11
C GLN A 86 7.09 34.03 1.40
N THR A 87 6.72 35.22 0.95
CA THR A 87 7.56 36.10 0.15
C THR A 87 7.83 37.40 0.89
N GLN A 88 8.73 38.23 0.36
CA GLN A 88 8.95 39.59 0.81
C GLN A 88 9.27 40.49 -0.38
N GLY A 89 8.73 41.71 -0.38
CA GLY A 89 8.99 42.69 -1.45
C GLY A 89 8.41 42.30 -2.82
N ILE A 90 7.38 41.44 -2.83
CA ILE A 90 6.60 41.08 -4.03
C ILE A 90 5.20 41.67 -3.85
N ASN A 91 4.70 42.42 -4.84
CA ASN A 91 3.38 43.02 -4.75
C ASN A 91 2.25 42.00 -4.97
N ASP A 92 1.10 42.25 -4.37
CA ASP A 92 -0.12 41.46 -4.58
C ASP A 92 -0.48 41.32 -6.07
N GLY A 93 -0.85 40.11 -6.47
CA GLY A 93 -1.20 39.75 -7.84
C GLY A 93 -0.02 39.40 -8.72
N GLU A 94 1.23 39.63 -8.28
CA GLU A 94 2.40 39.17 -9.01
C GLU A 94 2.54 37.64 -8.96
N LYS A 95 3.22 37.11 -9.98
CA LYS A 95 3.32 35.67 -10.24
C LYS A 95 4.75 35.20 -10.11
N ILE A 96 4.92 34.05 -9.47
CA ILE A 96 6.17 33.33 -9.30
C ILE A 96 6.10 32.07 -10.14
N ASP A 97 7.10 31.82 -10.97
CA ASP A 97 7.21 30.57 -11.72
C ASP A 97 7.68 29.46 -10.78
N PHE A 98 7.12 28.26 -10.91
CA PHE A 98 7.55 27.11 -10.12
C PHE A 98 7.65 25.83 -10.95
N ILE A 99 8.52 24.93 -10.51
CA ILE A 99 8.64 23.56 -11.01
C ILE A 99 8.77 22.62 -9.80
N VAL A 100 8.03 21.52 -9.81
CA VAL A 100 8.16 20.47 -8.79
C VAL A 100 9.13 19.41 -9.31
N TYR A 101 10.02 18.98 -8.44
CA TYR A 101 11.01 17.96 -8.72
C TYR A 101 10.91 16.84 -7.70
N ASP A 102 11.13 15.62 -8.17
CA ASP A 102 11.62 14.54 -7.31
C ASP A 102 13.13 14.71 -7.12
N ARG A 103 13.60 14.46 -5.90
CA ARG A 103 15.01 14.54 -5.57
C ARG A 103 15.66 13.18 -5.83
N ASP A 104 16.54 13.15 -6.82
CA ASP A 104 17.41 12.00 -7.04
C ASP A 104 18.67 12.09 -6.18
N TYR A 105 19.16 10.93 -5.74
CA TYR A 105 20.44 10.81 -5.05
C TYR A 105 21.61 11.29 -5.96
N PHE A 106 21.44 11.22 -7.29
CA PHE A 106 22.39 11.73 -8.27
C PHE A 106 21.87 13.01 -8.94
N SER A 107 22.35 14.14 -8.43
CA SER A 107 21.81 15.49 -8.62
C SER A 107 21.77 16.13 -10.04
N PRO A 108 22.31 15.60 -11.17
CA PRO A 108 21.86 16.15 -12.44
C PRO A 108 20.57 15.51 -12.97
N LEU A 109 20.00 14.51 -12.29
CA LEU A 109 18.90 13.69 -12.84
C LEU A 109 17.50 14.03 -12.33
N ASN A 110 17.35 14.90 -11.32
CA ASN A 110 16.06 15.21 -10.69
C ASN A 110 14.89 15.25 -11.69
N ASP A 111 13.98 14.32 -11.52
CA ASP A 111 12.84 14.19 -12.42
C ASP A 111 11.83 15.32 -12.22
N LYS A 112 11.49 15.97 -13.33
CA LYS A 112 10.50 17.06 -13.34
C LYS A 112 9.09 16.47 -13.26
N LEU A 113 8.32 16.91 -12.28
CA LEU A 113 6.90 16.60 -12.17
C LEU A 113 6.04 17.69 -12.84
N VAL A 114 5.09 17.28 -13.69
CA VAL A 114 4.14 18.20 -14.33
C VAL A 114 2.89 18.36 -13.45
N VAL A 115 2.81 19.45 -12.71
CA VAL A 115 1.69 19.69 -11.81
C VAL A 115 0.44 20.08 -12.59
N LYS A 116 -0.67 19.36 -12.37
CA LYS A 116 -1.97 19.60 -13.01
C LYS A 116 -3.06 19.88 -11.99
N ASN A 117 -3.88 20.90 -12.26
CA ASN A 117 -5.12 21.17 -11.53
C ASN A 117 -6.30 21.15 -12.52
N LYS A 118 -7.30 20.30 -12.27
CA LYS A 118 -8.46 20.09 -13.18
C LYS A 118 -8.03 19.88 -14.64
N ASN A 119 -7.02 19.02 -14.85
CA ASN A 119 -6.41 18.68 -16.14
C ASN A 119 -5.70 19.83 -16.87
N LYS A 120 -5.41 20.94 -16.19
CA LYS A 120 -4.60 22.03 -16.73
C LYS A 120 -3.26 22.06 -16.01
N GLU A 121 -2.17 22.09 -16.77
CA GLU A 121 -0.84 22.32 -16.23
C GLU A 121 -0.81 23.67 -15.52
N ILE A 122 -0.21 23.68 -14.32
CA ILE A 122 0.01 24.87 -13.52
C ILE A 122 1.51 25.00 -13.24
N SER A 123 2.02 26.21 -13.41
CA SER A 123 3.45 26.52 -13.26
C SER A 123 3.69 27.90 -12.63
N LYS A 124 2.62 28.54 -12.13
CA LYS A 124 2.70 29.84 -11.46
C LYS A 124 1.95 29.87 -10.15
N ILE A 125 2.56 30.47 -9.13
CA ILE A 125 1.91 30.84 -7.85
C ILE A 125 1.60 32.34 -7.89
N THR A 126 0.37 32.72 -7.53
CA THR A 126 0.00 34.14 -7.35
C THR A 126 0.15 34.53 -5.90
N THR A 127 0.79 35.68 -5.66
CA THR A 127 1.03 36.23 -4.34
C THR A 127 -0.10 37.16 -3.89
N GLN A 128 -0.45 37.09 -2.61
CA GLN A 128 -1.41 37.93 -1.92
C GLN A 128 -1.02 38.04 -0.45
N ASN A 129 -0.86 39.26 0.08
CA ASN A 129 -0.40 39.53 1.44
C ASN A 129 0.88 38.75 1.79
N ASP A 130 1.91 38.88 0.93
CA ASP A 130 3.21 38.21 1.06
C ASP A 130 3.15 36.67 1.12
N ARG A 131 2.06 36.06 0.64
CA ARG A 131 1.87 34.61 0.62
C ARG A 131 1.28 34.14 -0.68
N GLY A 132 1.55 32.89 -1.01
CA GLY A 132 0.91 32.21 -2.14
C GLY A 132 0.90 30.71 -1.90
N TYR A 133 0.07 30.00 -2.66
CA TYR A 133 0.12 28.55 -2.68
C TYR A 133 -0.33 27.99 -4.02
N ILE A 134 0.04 26.74 -4.26
CA ILE A 134 -0.53 25.88 -5.30
C ILE A 134 -1.20 24.69 -4.63
N GLU A 135 -2.30 24.22 -5.21
CA GLU A 135 -3.00 23.02 -4.79
C GLU A 135 -3.18 22.09 -5.98
N TRP A 136 -2.89 20.80 -5.78
CA TRP A 136 -3.19 19.76 -6.76
C TRP A 136 -3.41 18.41 -6.08
N VAL A 137 -3.94 17.47 -6.84
CA VAL A 137 -4.07 16.07 -6.44
C VAL A 137 -2.91 15.30 -7.06
N THR A 138 -2.12 14.63 -6.22
CA THR A 138 -1.04 13.72 -6.68
C THR A 138 -1.65 12.53 -7.42
N GLY A 139 -0.96 11.95 -8.40
CA GLY A 139 -1.56 10.92 -9.26
C GLY A 139 -0.55 10.08 -10.03
N GLU A 140 -0.96 9.59 -11.21
CA GLU A 140 -0.20 8.66 -12.05
C GLU A 140 1.24 9.09 -12.34
N GLU A 141 1.48 10.38 -12.59
CA GLU A 141 2.85 10.87 -12.83
C GLU A 141 3.76 10.65 -11.61
N CYS A 142 3.23 10.83 -10.39
CA CYS A 142 3.98 10.52 -9.17
C CYS A 142 4.18 9.01 -9.01
N LEU A 143 3.19 8.18 -9.40
CA LEU A 143 3.35 6.72 -9.37
C LEU A 143 4.44 6.26 -10.32
N SER A 144 4.50 6.83 -11.52
CA SER A 144 5.55 6.47 -12.50
C SER A 144 6.95 6.75 -11.94
N LEU A 145 7.16 7.89 -11.28
CA LEU A 145 8.45 8.20 -10.63
C LEU A 145 8.79 7.21 -9.50
N ILE A 146 7.81 6.83 -8.67
CA ILE A 146 8.00 5.81 -7.63
C ILE A 146 8.32 4.42 -8.24
N GLU A 147 7.82 4.11 -9.44
CA GLU A 147 8.10 2.83 -10.12
C GLU A 147 9.44 2.83 -10.88
N GLU A 148 9.87 3.97 -11.40
CA GLU A 148 11.13 4.17 -12.12
C GLU A 148 12.34 4.20 -11.17
N THR A 149 12.14 4.69 -9.95
CA THR A 149 13.18 4.70 -8.91
C THR A 149 13.53 3.27 -8.51
N PHE A 150 14.72 2.82 -8.94
CA PHE A 150 15.36 1.61 -8.40
C PHE A 150 15.72 1.75 -6.91
N GLU A 151 15.50 2.94 -6.33
CA GLU A 151 16.04 3.39 -5.04
C GLU A 151 15.00 3.46 -3.90
N GLY A 152 13.70 3.20 -4.13
CA GLY A 152 12.74 3.47 -3.05
C GLY A 152 11.32 2.93 -3.18
N ASP A 153 10.57 3.22 -2.12
CA ASP A 153 9.13 2.99 -1.97
C ASP A 153 8.35 4.33 -1.87
N GLU A 154 9.08 5.41 -2.09
CA GLU A 154 8.72 6.81 -1.89
C GLU A 154 9.59 7.70 -2.78
N ILE A 155 9.12 8.93 -3.00
CA ILE A 155 9.85 10.01 -3.68
C ILE A 155 9.87 11.24 -2.78
N GLU A 156 10.84 12.14 -2.98
CA GLU A 156 11.04 13.33 -2.15
C GLU A 156 10.81 14.60 -2.97
N LEU A 157 9.68 15.26 -2.73
CA LEU A 157 9.27 16.42 -3.52
C LEU A 157 9.80 17.73 -2.93
N PHE A 158 10.41 18.53 -3.81
CA PHE A 158 10.73 19.93 -3.58
C PHE A 158 10.27 20.81 -4.74
N VAL A 159 10.26 22.13 -4.51
CA VAL A 159 9.76 23.10 -5.47
C VAL A 159 10.85 24.12 -5.78
N LYS A 160 11.28 24.16 -7.03
CA LYS A 160 12.13 25.22 -7.55
C LYS A 160 11.25 26.42 -7.91
N CYS A 161 11.43 27.54 -7.21
CA CYS A 161 10.72 28.79 -7.45
C CYS A 161 11.62 29.80 -8.16
N GLN A 162 11.05 30.57 -9.08
CA GLN A 162 11.75 31.62 -9.82
C GLN A 162 10.95 32.92 -9.84
N TYR A 163 11.61 34.02 -9.50
CA TYR A 163 11.06 35.36 -9.59
C TYR A 163 12.16 36.39 -9.90
N LYS A 164 11.98 37.13 -11.00
CA LYS A 164 12.98 38.10 -11.52
C LYS A 164 14.37 37.46 -11.67
N ASP A 165 15.33 37.97 -10.89
CA ASP A 165 16.74 37.59 -10.87
C ASP A 165 17.06 36.43 -9.91
N GLU A 166 16.07 35.92 -9.18
CA GLU A 166 16.25 34.89 -8.17
C GLU A 166 15.59 33.56 -8.55
N THR A 167 16.33 32.48 -8.36
CA THR A 167 15.85 31.09 -8.40
C THR A 167 16.29 30.38 -7.13
N ILE A 168 15.36 29.69 -6.46
CA ILE A 168 15.61 29.02 -5.20
C ILE A 168 14.83 27.71 -5.09
N ASP A 169 15.40 26.72 -4.41
CA ASP A 169 14.73 25.47 -4.07
C ASP A 169 14.08 25.57 -2.69
N LEU A 170 12.81 25.19 -2.59
CA LEU A 170 12.02 25.29 -1.38
C LEU A 170 11.26 23.97 -1.11
N PRO A 171 11.07 23.56 0.16
CA PRO A 171 11.60 24.19 1.37
C PRO A 171 13.14 24.24 1.41
N ALA A 172 13.73 25.19 2.14
CA ALA A 172 15.19 25.40 2.09
C ALA A 172 15.99 24.23 2.70
N MET A 173 15.39 23.50 3.64
CA MET A 173 15.98 22.32 4.24
C MET A 173 15.44 21.08 3.55
N GLU A 174 16.34 20.22 3.09
CA GLU A 174 15.99 18.95 2.44
C GLU A 174 15.19 18.03 3.36
N SER A 175 15.43 18.09 4.67
CA SER A 175 14.64 17.37 5.69
C SER A 175 13.17 17.80 5.79
N ASP A 176 12.79 18.85 5.06
CA ASP A 176 11.41 19.35 4.94
C ASP A 176 10.83 19.11 3.53
N TYR A 177 11.53 18.41 2.65
CA TYR A 177 10.95 17.92 1.40
C TYR A 177 9.79 16.98 1.71
N LEU A 178 8.78 16.97 0.83
CA LEU A 178 7.59 16.17 1.05
C LEU A 178 7.87 14.74 0.60
N ILE A 179 7.82 13.81 1.55
CA ILE A 179 7.90 12.39 1.22
C ILE A 179 6.53 11.95 0.67
N LEU A 180 6.51 11.48 -0.56
CA LEU A 180 5.31 10.97 -1.20
C LEU A 180 5.40 9.45 -1.37
N LYS A 181 4.47 8.74 -0.74
CA LYS A 181 4.39 7.27 -0.69
C LYS A 181 3.22 6.75 -1.49
N GLU A 182 3.34 5.53 -2.01
CA GLU A 182 2.18 4.79 -2.51
C GLU A 182 1.21 4.44 -1.38
N LYS A 183 -0.05 4.19 -1.75
CA LYS A 183 -1.04 3.69 -0.80
C LYS A 183 -0.73 2.24 -0.44
N GLU A 184 -0.70 1.94 0.85
CA GLU A 184 -0.68 0.56 1.33
C GLU A 184 -2.04 -0.10 1.10
N GLU A 185 -2.03 -1.27 0.48
CA GLU A 185 -3.20 -2.07 0.19
C GLU A 185 -3.03 -3.49 0.75
N VAL A 186 -4.16 -4.15 1.03
CA VAL A 186 -4.17 -5.53 1.53
C VAL A 186 -4.97 -6.41 0.59
N ILE A 187 -4.34 -7.46 0.10
CA ILE A 187 -5.02 -8.59 -0.55
C ILE A 187 -5.10 -9.75 0.43
N THR A 188 -6.12 -10.59 0.30
CA THR A 188 -6.28 -11.77 1.16
C THR A 188 -6.30 -13.02 0.30
N VAL A 189 -5.37 -13.94 0.52
CA VAL A 189 -5.41 -15.27 -0.10
C VAL A 189 -6.24 -16.20 0.78
N LEU A 190 -7.20 -16.88 0.16
CA LEU A 190 -8.03 -17.90 0.80
C LEU A 190 -7.55 -19.26 0.33
N ILE A 191 -7.22 -20.15 1.27
CA ILE A 191 -6.88 -21.55 0.98
C ILE A 191 -7.79 -22.47 1.79
N GLU A 192 -8.60 -23.27 1.11
CA GLU A 192 -9.24 -24.43 1.71
C GLU A 192 -8.33 -25.65 1.55
N LEU A 193 -8.11 -26.35 2.66
CA LEU A 193 -7.33 -27.57 2.68
C LEU A 193 -8.21 -28.81 2.49
N PRO A 194 -7.62 -29.92 1.98
CA PRO A 194 -8.27 -31.23 1.94
C PRO A 194 -9.04 -31.56 3.22
N HIS A 195 -10.31 -31.96 3.09
CA HIS A 195 -11.15 -32.33 4.23
C HIS A 195 -10.67 -33.64 4.85
N SER A 196 -10.53 -33.69 6.17
CA SER A 196 -9.89 -34.82 6.85
C SER A 196 -10.68 -36.14 6.71
N GLY A 197 -12.01 -36.05 6.63
CA GLY A 197 -12.93 -37.18 6.49
C GLY A 197 -13.29 -37.59 5.05
N ASP A 198 -12.84 -36.86 4.01
CA ASP A 198 -13.16 -37.20 2.62
C ASP A 198 -12.10 -38.15 2.04
N THR A 199 -12.49 -39.38 1.70
CA THR A 199 -11.57 -40.41 1.19
C THR A 199 -11.49 -40.46 -0.33
N ASN A 200 -12.06 -39.49 -1.05
CA ASN A 200 -12.02 -39.51 -2.51
C ASN A 200 -10.57 -39.42 -3.05
N LYS A 201 -10.33 -39.93 -4.26
CA LYS A 201 -8.99 -40.08 -4.85
C LYS A 201 -8.22 -38.76 -5.05
N ILE A 202 -8.93 -37.63 -5.16
CA ILE A 202 -8.34 -36.30 -5.32
C ILE A 202 -7.90 -35.78 -3.96
N ASN A 203 -8.79 -35.90 -2.96
CA ASN A 203 -8.53 -35.52 -1.58
C ASN A 203 -7.41 -36.36 -0.95
N SER A 204 -7.39 -37.67 -1.20
CA SER A 204 -6.33 -38.58 -0.72
C SER A 204 -4.94 -38.25 -1.29
N LYS A 205 -4.87 -37.54 -2.41
CA LYS A 205 -3.62 -37.03 -3.00
C LYS A 205 -3.26 -35.62 -2.53
N GLY A 206 -4.03 -35.05 -1.60
CA GLY A 206 -3.90 -33.68 -1.14
C GLY A 206 -4.29 -32.63 -2.17
N LEU A 207 -4.95 -33.04 -3.27
CA LEU A 207 -5.39 -32.16 -4.35
C LEU A 207 -6.85 -31.71 -4.18
N GLY A 208 -7.51 -32.16 -3.11
CA GLY A 208 -8.82 -31.64 -2.68
C GLY A 208 -8.66 -30.27 -2.03
N GLY A 209 -9.78 -29.55 -1.89
CA GLY A 209 -9.80 -28.14 -1.50
C GLY A 209 -9.59 -27.20 -2.69
N HIS A 210 -9.54 -25.91 -2.39
CA HIS A 210 -9.50 -24.86 -3.41
C HIS A 210 -8.83 -23.59 -2.90
N THR A 211 -8.56 -22.66 -3.81
CA THR A 211 -7.89 -21.40 -3.48
C THR A 211 -8.46 -20.27 -4.32
N GLY A 212 -8.71 -19.14 -3.65
CA GLY A 212 -9.06 -17.87 -4.27
C GLY A 212 -8.31 -16.71 -3.66
N ILE A 213 -8.61 -15.51 -4.13
CA ILE A 213 -7.97 -14.28 -3.68
C ILE A 213 -9.00 -13.15 -3.63
N MET A 214 -8.94 -12.36 -2.56
CA MET A 214 -9.73 -11.14 -2.39
C MET A 214 -8.85 -9.94 -2.68
N ILE A 215 -9.30 -9.08 -3.59
CA ILE A 215 -8.57 -7.90 -4.05
C ILE A 215 -9.48 -6.69 -3.89
N GLY A 216 -9.20 -5.85 -2.89
CA GLY A 216 -10.17 -4.85 -2.46
C GLY A 216 -11.45 -5.52 -1.99
N ASP A 217 -12.57 -5.15 -2.60
CA ASP A 217 -13.89 -5.71 -2.29
C ASP A 217 -14.27 -6.91 -3.16
N GLU A 218 -13.51 -7.23 -4.21
CA GLU A 218 -13.82 -8.31 -5.15
C GLU A 218 -13.16 -9.63 -4.74
N TYR A 219 -13.81 -10.76 -5.03
CA TYR A 219 -13.25 -12.10 -4.89
C TYR A 219 -13.04 -12.75 -6.26
N TYR A 220 -11.88 -13.39 -6.44
CA TYR A 220 -11.53 -14.09 -7.67
C TYR A 220 -11.06 -15.51 -7.37
N ASP A 221 -11.44 -16.44 -8.25
CA ASP A 221 -10.97 -17.81 -8.17
C ASP A 221 -10.94 -18.52 -9.54
N TYR A 222 -10.43 -19.75 -9.55
CA TYR A 222 -10.28 -20.51 -10.79
C TYR A 222 -10.35 -22.01 -10.56
N GLY A 223 -11.39 -22.66 -11.07
CA GLY A 223 -11.63 -24.09 -10.93
C GLY A 223 -12.06 -24.80 -12.22
N PRO A 224 -12.37 -26.09 -12.11
CA PRO A 224 -12.83 -26.92 -13.22
C PRO A 224 -14.31 -26.70 -13.54
N GLN A 225 -14.75 -27.20 -14.70
CA GLN A 225 -16.17 -27.47 -14.92
C GLN A 225 -16.68 -28.52 -13.92
N PRO A 226 -17.96 -28.48 -13.51
CA PRO A 226 -18.51 -29.40 -12.53
C PRO A 226 -18.25 -30.84 -12.94
N ARG A 227 -17.76 -31.66 -12.00
CA ARG A 227 -17.43 -33.09 -12.21
C ARG A 227 -16.32 -33.38 -13.24
N HIS A 228 -15.59 -32.37 -13.72
CA HIS A 228 -14.50 -32.53 -14.70
C HIS A 228 -13.13 -32.02 -14.20
N PRO A 229 -12.60 -32.52 -13.06
CA PRO A 229 -11.39 -31.98 -12.43
C PRO A 229 -10.09 -32.26 -13.21
N TYR A 230 -10.05 -33.32 -14.03
CA TYR A 230 -8.82 -33.77 -14.70
C TYR A 230 -8.48 -32.99 -15.97
N LYS A 231 -9.47 -32.45 -16.68
CA LYS A 231 -9.28 -31.57 -17.83
C LYS A 231 -10.63 -30.96 -18.20
N SER A 232 -10.73 -29.65 -18.14
CA SER A 232 -11.91 -28.92 -18.59
C SER A 232 -11.52 -27.52 -19.05
N GLU A 233 -12.46 -26.82 -19.68
CA GLU A 233 -12.39 -25.37 -19.65
C GLU A 233 -12.35 -24.89 -18.20
N GLY A 234 -11.55 -23.88 -17.90
CA GLY A 234 -11.57 -23.26 -16.59
C GLY A 234 -12.81 -22.40 -16.39
N ARG A 235 -13.13 -22.14 -15.13
CA ARG A 235 -14.20 -21.22 -14.75
C ARG A 235 -13.94 -20.66 -13.36
N PRO A 236 -14.55 -19.52 -13.02
CA PRO A 236 -14.79 -19.18 -11.62
C PRO A 236 -15.59 -20.32 -10.96
N TRP A 237 -15.13 -20.82 -9.81
CA TRP A 237 -15.70 -22.02 -9.19
C TRP A 237 -16.67 -21.62 -8.09
N TRP A 238 -16.17 -21.05 -7.01
CA TRP A 238 -17.00 -20.46 -5.96
C TRP A 238 -17.49 -19.10 -6.36
N ASP A 239 -16.70 -18.34 -7.12
CA ASP A 239 -17.14 -17.05 -7.62
C ASP A 239 -18.28 -17.24 -8.63
N ARG A 240 -19.51 -16.94 -8.20
CA ARG A 240 -20.72 -17.16 -8.98
C ARG A 240 -20.99 -15.93 -9.84
N MET A 241 -20.37 -15.85 -11.01
CA MET A 241 -20.68 -14.85 -12.04
C MET A 241 -22.14 -15.00 -12.52
N SER A 242 -23.08 -14.37 -11.82
CA SER A 242 -24.51 -14.31 -12.16
C SER A 242 -24.89 -12.88 -12.55
N GLN A 243 -26.18 -12.61 -12.78
CA GLN A 243 -26.67 -11.23 -12.99
C GLN A 243 -26.30 -10.29 -11.82
N ALA A 244 -26.01 -10.82 -10.63
CA ALA A 244 -25.60 -10.06 -9.46
C ALA A 244 -24.09 -9.70 -9.43
N GLY A 245 -23.29 -10.17 -10.39
CA GLY A 245 -21.83 -9.96 -10.42
C GLY A 245 -21.06 -11.05 -9.68
N ASN A 246 -19.76 -10.80 -9.48
CA ASN A 246 -18.86 -11.67 -8.73
C ASN A 246 -19.20 -11.65 -7.23
N PHE A 247 -18.73 -12.65 -6.49
CA PHE A 247 -18.76 -12.53 -5.03
C PHE A 247 -17.83 -11.42 -4.55
N THR A 248 -18.28 -10.69 -3.53
CA THR A 248 -17.44 -9.74 -2.82
C THR A 248 -16.66 -10.42 -1.70
N LYS A 249 -15.61 -9.76 -1.20
CA LYS A 249 -14.93 -10.11 0.05
C LYS A 249 -15.93 -10.30 1.19
N LYS A 250 -16.94 -9.43 1.29
CA LYS A 250 -17.98 -9.51 2.31
C LYS A 250 -18.82 -10.78 2.16
N ASP A 251 -19.20 -11.14 0.95
CA ASP A 251 -19.98 -12.36 0.69
C ASP A 251 -19.23 -13.60 1.13
N ILE A 252 -17.96 -13.74 0.72
CA ILE A 252 -17.12 -14.89 1.10
C ILE A 252 -16.90 -14.93 2.62
N ILE A 253 -16.61 -13.81 3.27
CA ILE A 253 -16.44 -13.79 4.72
C ILE A 253 -17.73 -14.19 5.45
N ASN A 254 -18.89 -13.73 4.97
CA ASN A 254 -20.17 -14.13 5.52
C ASN A 254 -20.42 -15.63 5.34
N ILE A 255 -20.17 -16.17 4.13
CA ILE A 255 -20.25 -17.61 3.85
C ILE A 255 -19.38 -18.39 4.83
N LEU A 256 -18.09 -18.03 4.95
CA LEU A 256 -17.13 -18.75 5.81
C LEU A 256 -17.49 -18.68 7.30
N SER A 257 -18.16 -17.61 7.74
CA SER A 257 -18.57 -17.42 9.12
C SER A 257 -19.80 -18.21 9.53
N GLN A 258 -20.54 -18.79 8.57
CA GLN A 258 -21.68 -19.64 8.88
C GLN A 258 -21.21 -20.96 9.50
N GLU A 259 -21.95 -21.42 10.51
CA GLU A 259 -21.75 -22.74 11.10
C GLU A 259 -22.05 -23.83 10.06
N PHE A 260 -21.33 -24.96 10.16
CA PHE A 260 -21.69 -26.12 9.37
C PHE A 260 -23.02 -26.68 9.85
N PRO A 261 -23.87 -27.14 8.92
CA PRO A 261 -25.08 -27.83 9.32
C PRO A 261 -24.75 -29.09 10.11
N THR A 262 -25.55 -29.35 11.13
CA THR A 262 -25.47 -30.58 11.92
C THR A 262 -25.78 -31.80 11.04
N GLN A 263 -25.30 -32.98 11.43
CA GLN A 263 -25.61 -34.22 10.71
C GLN A 263 -27.12 -34.46 10.59
N GLN A 264 -27.90 -34.08 11.61
CA GLN A 264 -29.35 -34.19 11.59
C GLN A 264 -29.96 -33.29 10.50
N GLU A 265 -29.51 -32.05 10.37
CA GLU A 265 -29.98 -31.14 9.32
C GLU A 265 -29.60 -31.65 7.93
N ILE A 266 -28.43 -32.26 7.79
CA ILE A 266 -28.01 -32.93 6.54
C ILE A 266 -28.96 -34.09 6.23
N ASP A 267 -29.20 -34.97 7.20
CA ASP A 267 -30.06 -36.14 7.03
C ASP A 267 -31.50 -35.76 6.69
N ASP A 268 -32.04 -34.75 7.37
CA ASP A 268 -33.37 -34.19 7.12
C ASP A 268 -33.47 -33.62 5.70
N SER A 269 -32.43 -32.91 5.23
CA SER A 269 -32.38 -32.40 3.85
C SER A 269 -32.36 -33.51 2.80
N ILE A 270 -31.66 -34.62 3.06
CA ILE A 270 -31.61 -35.80 2.17
C ILE A 270 -32.98 -36.46 2.10
N VAL A 271 -33.67 -36.60 3.24
CA VAL A 271 -35.03 -37.15 3.30
C VAL A 271 -36.01 -36.26 2.54
N TYR A 272 -35.94 -34.94 2.73
CA TYR A 272 -36.77 -33.97 2.01
C TYR A 272 -36.60 -34.12 0.49
N TYR A 273 -35.38 -34.05 -0.02
CA TYR A 273 -35.10 -34.20 -1.46
C TYR A 273 -35.61 -35.52 -2.04
N LYS A 274 -35.42 -36.64 -1.30
CA LYS A 274 -35.91 -37.95 -1.73
C LYS A 274 -37.43 -37.97 -1.94
N ASN A 275 -38.16 -37.27 -1.08
CA ASN A 275 -39.62 -37.22 -1.06
C ASN A 275 -40.21 -36.23 -2.06
N THR A 276 -39.63 -35.04 -2.20
CA THR A 276 -40.22 -33.95 -2.99
C THR A 276 -39.62 -33.84 -4.40
N LYS A 277 -38.40 -34.33 -4.62
CA LYS A 277 -37.58 -34.02 -5.80
C LYS A 277 -37.29 -32.53 -5.99
N GLU A 278 -37.56 -31.71 -4.97
CA GLU A 278 -37.24 -30.29 -4.95
C GLU A 278 -35.91 -30.09 -4.22
N GLU A 279 -35.01 -29.32 -4.82
CA GLU A 279 -33.77 -28.89 -4.17
C GLU A 279 -34.07 -27.70 -3.26
N GLU A 280 -34.49 -27.96 -2.03
CA GLU A 280 -34.36 -26.95 -0.97
C GLU A 280 -33.40 -27.51 0.08
N VAL A 281 -32.11 -27.32 -0.17
CA VAL A 281 -31.04 -27.95 0.60
C VAL A 281 -29.95 -26.92 0.85
N PHE A 282 -29.98 -26.37 2.06
CA PHE A 282 -29.12 -25.32 2.61
C PHE A 282 -29.13 -24.01 1.79
N PRO A 283 -28.94 -22.83 2.44
CA PRO A 283 -28.80 -21.59 1.69
C PRO A 283 -27.74 -21.76 0.61
N PRO A 284 -27.97 -21.31 -0.65
CA PRO A 284 -26.98 -21.42 -1.73
C PRO A 284 -25.68 -20.65 -1.42
N THR A 285 -25.69 -19.86 -0.34
CA THR A 285 -24.60 -19.11 0.27
C THR A 285 -24.06 -19.75 1.56
N SER A 286 -24.32 -21.03 1.80
CA SER A 286 -23.68 -21.78 2.88
C SER A 286 -22.38 -22.43 2.41
N ARG A 287 -21.46 -22.66 3.35
CA ARG A 287 -20.21 -23.38 3.08
C ARG A 287 -20.47 -24.75 2.44
N TYR A 288 -21.47 -25.46 2.97
CA TYR A 288 -21.85 -26.79 2.49
C TYR A 288 -22.36 -26.75 1.04
N SER A 289 -23.23 -25.80 0.68
CA SER A 289 -23.77 -25.66 -0.69
C SER A 289 -22.72 -25.22 -1.72
N LEU A 290 -21.60 -24.66 -1.27
CA LEU A 290 -20.45 -24.30 -2.12
C LEU A 290 -19.33 -25.35 -2.08
N GLU A 291 -19.56 -26.49 -1.42
CA GLU A 291 -18.60 -27.57 -1.24
C GLU A 291 -17.33 -27.13 -0.48
N ILE A 292 -17.41 -26.10 0.35
CA ILE A 292 -16.33 -25.58 1.22
C ILE A 292 -16.36 -26.32 2.56
N ILE A 293 -15.99 -27.58 2.54
CA ILE A 293 -16.08 -28.49 3.69
C ILE A 293 -14.83 -28.48 4.56
N GLY A 294 -13.65 -28.24 3.97
CA GLY A 294 -12.37 -28.32 4.68
C GLY A 294 -12.06 -27.13 5.58
N ARG A 295 -10.92 -27.23 6.28
CA ARG A 295 -10.33 -26.09 7.00
C ARG A 295 -9.94 -24.99 6.00
N VAL A 296 -10.39 -23.76 6.25
CA VAL A 296 -10.07 -22.58 5.45
C VAL A 296 -9.10 -21.68 6.20
N CYS A 297 -8.01 -21.29 5.54
CA CYS A 297 -7.01 -20.36 6.04
C CYS A 297 -7.04 -19.07 5.21
N LEU A 298 -7.05 -17.91 5.87
CA LEU A 298 -6.92 -16.60 5.27
C LEU A 298 -5.54 -16.02 5.58
N ILE A 299 -4.87 -15.51 4.56
CA ILE A 299 -3.53 -14.90 4.65
C ILE A 299 -3.62 -13.51 4.06
N ASP A 300 -3.40 -12.48 4.87
CA ASP A 300 -3.34 -11.12 4.36
C ASP A 300 -1.92 -10.78 3.91
N ILE A 301 -1.81 -10.11 2.77
CA ILE A 301 -0.55 -9.68 2.17
C ILE A 301 -0.64 -8.17 1.98
N HIS A 302 0.34 -7.46 2.54
CA HIS A 302 0.41 -6.00 2.50
C HIS A 302 1.31 -5.62 1.33
N ILE A 303 0.76 -4.87 0.38
CA ILE A 303 1.36 -4.59 -0.92
C ILE A 303 1.17 -3.13 -1.33
N LYS A 304 1.88 -2.70 -2.36
CA LYS A 304 1.69 -1.39 -2.99
C LYS A 304 0.31 -1.31 -3.70
N GLY A 305 -0.21 -0.09 -3.84
CA GLY A 305 -1.42 0.16 -4.62
C GLY A 305 -1.25 -0.23 -6.10
N SER A 306 -0.08 0.07 -6.68
CA SER A 306 0.29 -0.34 -8.04
C SER A 306 0.34 -1.86 -8.19
N GLU A 307 0.89 -2.57 -7.19
CA GLU A 307 0.91 -4.04 -7.13
C GLU A 307 -0.51 -4.61 -7.11
N LYS A 308 -1.40 -4.08 -6.27
CA LYS A 308 -2.82 -4.48 -6.24
C LYS A 308 -3.48 -4.33 -7.61
N ASN A 309 -3.29 -3.18 -8.26
CA ASN A 309 -3.87 -2.89 -9.57
C ASN A 309 -3.38 -3.89 -10.64
N ARG A 310 -2.09 -4.24 -10.63
CA ARG A 310 -1.53 -5.28 -11.52
C ARG A 310 -2.13 -6.66 -11.25
N ILE A 311 -2.37 -7.04 -9.98
CA ILE A 311 -3.03 -8.33 -9.66
C ILE A 311 -4.48 -8.32 -10.15
N GLN A 312 -5.22 -7.24 -9.90
CA GLN A 312 -6.61 -7.11 -10.35
C GLN A 312 -6.71 -7.22 -11.88
N LYS A 313 -5.89 -6.45 -12.60
CA LYS A 313 -5.84 -6.49 -14.07
C LYS A 313 -5.50 -7.88 -14.59
N TRP A 314 -4.59 -8.59 -13.93
CA TRP A 314 -4.25 -9.97 -14.27
C TRP A 314 -5.48 -10.90 -14.18
N TRP A 315 -6.31 -10.74 -13.14
CA TRP A 315 -7.53 -11.54 -12.97
C TRP A 315 -8.63 -11.17 -13.96
N GLU A 316 -8.82 -9.88 -14.23
CA GLU A 316 -9.73 -9.41 -15.27
C GLU A 316 -9.36 -10.03 -16.62
N ASP A 317 -8.08 -9.97 -17.02
CA ASP A 317 -7.59 -10.60 -18.24
C ASP A 317 -7.74 -12.13 -18.21
N LYS A 318 -7.54 -12.74 -17.02
CA LYS A 318 -7.71 -14.18 -16.84
C LYS A 318 -9.16 -14.62 -17.01
N TYR A 319 -10.13 -13.81 -16.58
CA TYR A 319 -11.55 -14.10 -16.73
C TYR A 319 -12.03 -13.92 -18.17
N GLN A 320 -11.39 -13.03 -18.95
CA GLN A 320 -11.62 -12.95 -20.40
C GLN A 320 -11.07 -14.18 -21.16
N ASN A 321 -10.08 -14.89 -20.58
CA ASN A 321 -9.52 -16.11 -21.15
C ASN A 321 -9.19 -17.17 -20.09
N LEU A 322 -10.21 -17.94 -19.73
CA LEU A 322 -10.14 -18.93 -18.67
C LEU A 322 -9.26 -20.13 -19.05
N GLY A 323 -9.05 -20.41 -20.34
CA GLY A 323 -8.17 -21.49 -20.81
C GLY A 323 -8.50 -22.85 -20.18
N THR A 324 -7.50 -23.73 -20.06
CA THR A 324 -7.70 -25.10 -19.56
C THR A 324 -7.39 -25.24 -18.07
N TYR A 325 -8.38 -25.71 -17.31
CA TYR A 325 -8.18 -26.18 -15.95
C TYR A 325 -7.79 -27.66 -15.95
N SER A 326 -6.86 -28.02 -15.06
CA SER A 326 -6.57 -29.42 -14.76
C SER A 326 -5.89 -29.58 -13.41
N VAL A 327 -6.27 -30.60 -12.64
CA VAL A 327 -5.50 -31.06 -11.48
C VAL A 327 -4.18 -31.76 -11.87
N ILE A 328 -3.93 -32.02 -13.16
CA ILE A 328 -2.71 -32.62 -13.69
C ILE A 328 -1.79 -31.48 -14.22
N PRO A 329 -0.61 -31.26 -13.62
CA PRO A 329 0.25 -30.09 -13.85
C PRO A 329 0.60 -29.77 -15.31
N ILE A 330 0.70 -30.80 -16.14
CA ILE A 330 1.20 -30.69 -17.52
C ILE A 330 0.09 -30.43 -18.55
N VAL A 331 -1.19 -30.59 -18.18
CA VAL A 331 -2.32 -30.48 -19.13
C VAL A 331 -3.25 -29.30 -18.85
N GLY A 332 -2.96 -28.48 -17.84
CA GLY A 332 -3.74 -27.29 -17.50
C GLY A 332 -3.19 -26.55 -16.29
N LYS A 333 -3.94 -25.54 -15.83
CA LYS A 333 -3.65 -24.78 -14.60
C LYS A 333 -4.60 -25.20 -13.47
N GLN A 334 -4.17 -25.01 -12.23
CA GLN A 334 -4.97 -25.23 -11.01
C GLN A 334 -5.28 -23.91 -10.31
N CYS A 335 -6.23 -23.91 -9.39
CA CYS A 335 -6.56 -22.79 -8.51
C CYS A 335 -5.30 -22.20 -7.82
N THR A 336 -4.55 -23.05 -7.12
CA THR A 336 -3.30 -22.66 -6.41
C THR A 336 -2.26 -22.04 -7.34
N THR A 337 -2.07 -22.63 -8.52
CA THR A 337 -1.10 -22.16 -9.52
C THR A 337 -1.54 -20.83 -10.15
N THR A 338 -2.84 -20.65 -10.37
CA THR A 338 -3.41 -19.41 -10.89
C THR A 338 -3.23 -18.28 -9.88
N VAL A 339 -3.60 -18.48 -8.62
CA VAL A 339 -3.42 -17.49 -7.54
C VAL A 339 -1.93 -17.17 -7.34
N LYS A 340 -1.06 -18.19 -7.22
CA LYS A 340 0.40 -18.00 -7.13
C LYS A 340 0.93 -17.14 -8.29
N ASN A 341 0.50 -17.43 -9.53
CA ASN A 341 0.97 -16.68 -10.69
C ASN A 341 0.47 -15.25 -10.72
N SER A 342 -0.76 -14.99 -10.28
CA SER A 342 -1.29 -13.62 -10.18
C SER A 342 -0.44 -12.77 -9.23
N ILE A 343 -0.05 -13.33 -8.07
CA ILE A 343 0.79 -12.65 -7.08
C ILE A 343 2.23 -12.51 -7.61
N ARG A 344 2.85 -13.61 -8.06
CA ARG A 344 4.26 -13.63 -8.50
C ARG A 344 4.53 -12.72 -9.70
N LYS A 345 3.59 -12.60 -10.64
CA LYS A 345 3.78 -11.79 -11.84
C LYS A 345 3.56 -10.30 -11.60
N SER A 346 2.88 -9.95 -10.50
CA SER A 346 2.44 -8.58 -10.24
C SER A 346 3.12 -7.95 -9.03
N THR A 347 3.83 -8.73 -8.21
CA THR A 347 4.41 -8.31 -6.93
C THR A 347 5.77 -8.94 -6.66
N LYS A 348 6.47 -8.43 -5.64
CA LYS A 348 7.71 -9.01 -5.09
C LYS A 348 7.49 -9.96 -3.89
N VAL A 349 6.25 -10.43 -3.65
CA VAL A 349 5.90 -11.29 -2.49
C VAL A 349 6.73 -12.56 -2.45
N PHE A 350 7.05 -13.13 -3.61
CA PHE A 350 7.97 -14.24 -3.76
C PHE A 350 9.28 -13.73 -4.37
N SER A 351 10.42 -14.26 -3.95
CA SER A 351 11.70 -13.89 -4.56
C SER A 351 11.74 -14.32 -6.03
N THR A 352 12.41 -13.53 -6.88
CA THR A 352 12.55 -13.79 -8.32
C THR A 352 13.29 -15.11 -8.63
N PHE A 353 14.04 -15.63 -7.65
CA PHE A 353 14.74 -16.92 -7.70
C PHE A 353 13.90 -18.10 -7.20
N ASP A 354 12.63 -17.89 -6.84
CA ASP A 354 11.72 -18.98 -6.49
C ASP A 354 11.26 -19.70 -7.78
N ILE A 355 12.15 -20.54 -8.32
CA ILE A 355 11.95 -21.37 -9.52
C ILE A 355 11.10 -22.61 -9.17
N THR A 356 10.23 -22.56 -8.15
CA THR A 356 9.29 -23.65 -7.86
C THR A 356 8.26 -23.76 -8.99
N PHE A 357 8.63 -24.45 -10.07
CA PHE A 357 7.75 -24.93 -11.11
C PHE A 357 7.08 -26.24 -10.66
N SER A 358 5.87 -26.43 -11.19
CA SER A 358 4.90 -27.52 -10.96
C SER A 358 3.92 -27.27 -9.81
N THR A 359 2.63 -27.29 -10.16
CA THR A 359 1.47 -27.64 -9.31
C THR A 359 1.71 -27.76 -7.82
N LEU A 360 0.99 -26.94 -7.07
CA LEU A 360 0.95 -27.02 -5.61
C LEU A 360 -0.39 -27.58 -5.16
N THR A 361 -0.36 -28.55 -4.26
CA THR A 361 -1.51 -28.89 -3.41
C THR A 361 -1.89 -27.66 -2.59
N PRO A 362 -3.15 -27.50 -2.12
CA PRO A 362 -3.50 -26.38 -1.24
C PRO A 362 -2.61 -26.30 0.00
N LYS A 363 -2.26 -27.43 0.61
CA LYS A 363 -1.28 -27.49 1.70
C LYS A 363 0.10 -27.00 1.28
N GLY A 364 0.61 -27.44 0.14
CA GLY A 364 1.91 -26.98 -0.37
C GLY A 364 1.93 -25.50 -0.72
N PHE A 365 0.79 -24.95 -1.17
CA PHE A 365 0.66 -23.51 -1.43
C PHE A 365 0.63 -22.69 -0.13
N LEU A 366 -0.08 -23.17 0.89
CA LEU A 366 -0.06 -22.58 2.23
C LEU A 366 1.36 -22.55 2.80
N GLU A 367 2.08 -23.67 2.73
CA GLU A 367 3.47 -23.77 3.16
C GLU A 367 4.40 -22.84 2.37
N LEU A 368 4.18 -22.68 1.06
CA LEU A 368 4.94 -21.74 0.24
C LEU A 368 4.71 -20.29 0.72
N LEU A 369 3.46 -19.88 0.92
CA LEU A 369 3.14 -18.53 1.37
C LEU A 369 3.77 -18.21 2.73
N ILE A 370 3.64 -19.12 3.71
CA ILE A 370 4.17 -18.90 5.06
C ILE A 370 5.71 -18.89 5.07
N ASN A 371 6.35 -19.82 4.36
CA ASN A 371 7.80 -19.98 4.45
C ASN A 371 8.60 -19.05 3.53
N LYS A 372 8.01 -18.69 2.38
CA LYS A 372 8.71 -17.94 1.32
C LYS A 372 8.08 -16.60 1.00
N GLY A 373 6.79 -16.43 1.27
CA GLY A 373 6.10 -15.16 1.06
C GLY A 373 6.48 -14.12 2.11
N GLU A 374 6.61 -12.88 1.66
CA GLU A 374 6.79 -11.71 2.52
C GLU A 374 5.83 -10.59 2.11
N HIS A 375 5.46 -9.74 3.06
CA HIS A 375 4.79 -8.48 2.74
C HIS A 375 5.75 -7.58 1.93
N THR A 376 5.26 -6.91 0.90
CA THR A 376 6.09 -6.08 0.01
C THR A 376 6.05 -4.60 0.37
N TYR A 377 5.10 -4.17 1.21
CA TYR A 377 4.91 -2.76 1.50
C TYR A 377 4.38 -2.48 2.92
N GLY A 378 4.47 -1.22 3.32
CA GLY A 378 3.96 -0.71 4.59
C GLY A 378 4.76 -1.15 5.81
N THR A 379 4.16 -1.02 6.99
CA THR A 379 4.80 -1.35 8.28
C THR A 379 5.19 -2.82 8.44
N LYS A 380 4.66 -3.70 7.60
CA LYS A 380 4.97 -5.13 7.61
C LYS A 380 5.98 -5.55 6.55
N LYS A 381 6.46 -4.63 5.69
CA LYS A 381 7.39 -4.94 4.59
C LYS A 381 8.56 -5.80 5.06
N GLY A 382 8.83 -6.89 4.33
CA GLY A 382 9.90 -7.86 4.62
C GLY A 382 9.55 -8.90 5.71
N ASN A 383 8.45 -8.73 6.45
CA ASN A 383 8.00 -9.75 7.40
C ASN A 383 7.37 -10.94 6.66
N LYS A 384 7.55 -12.14 7.23
CA LYS A 384 6.92 -13.37 6.73
C LYS A 384 5.40 -13.33 6.85
N LEU A 385 4.73 -13.92 5.85
CA LEU A 385 3.29 -14.08 5.88
C LEU A 385 2.87 -15.06 6.97
N THR A 386 1.70 -14.82 7.55
CA THR A 386 1.11 -15.68 8.59
C THR A 386 -0.35 -15.96 8.27
N VAL A 387 -0.94 -16.96 8.92
CA VAL A 387 -2.38 -17.19 8.83
C VAL A 387 -3.08 -16.21 9.76
N ASN A 388 -3.82 -15.27 9.18
CA ASN A 388 -4.51 -14.22 9.91
C ASN A 388 -5.81 -14.72 10.55
N LYS A 389 -6.50 -15.64 9.87
CA LYS A 389 -7.77 -16.22 10.33
C LYS A 389 -7.94 -17.63 9.81
N GLU A 390 -8.55 -18.48 10.63
CA GLU A 390 -8.92 -19.84 10.27
C GLU A 390 -10.42 -20.06 10.50
N TYR A 391 -11.04 -20.82 9.60
CA TYR A 391 -12.37 -21.39 9.80
C TYR A 391 -12.22 -22.91 9.75
N ARG A 392 -12.63 -23.57 10.83
CA ARG A 392 -12.52 -25.03 10.95
C ARG A 392 -13.79 -25.70 10.44
N GLU A 393 -13.67 -27.02 10.26
CA GLU A 393 -14.77 -27.97 10.09
C GLU A 393 -15.64 -28.02 11.35
#